data_AF-A0A9E3N3J9-F1
#
_entry.id   AF-A0A9E3N3J9-F1
#
_cell.length_a   1.000
_cell.length_b   1.000
_cell.length_c   1.000
_cell.angle_alpha   90.00
_cell.angle_beta   90.00
_cell.angle_gamma   90.00
#
_symmetry.space_group_name_H-M   'P 1'
#
loop_
_entity.id
_entity.type
_entity.pdbx_description
1 polymer ?
#
loop_
_entity_poly.entity_id
_entity_poly.type
_entity_poly.pdbx_seq_one_letter_code
_entity_poly.pdbx_strand_id
1 'polypeptide(L)'
;MHMQPRRGIAARRFTLAIAFVLAGAAHATDRPVATPAVDRGAPVRIVRTSGNQTPQIAIYFAMSNYTVDTTVYAYDPDGQTVYMVIDFGDGATANVAGGAAQVSHTYAAPGTYTVSVTAIDNDSGVGFGSRSIWVSGGDSI
;
A
#
# COMPACT_ATOMS: atom_id res chain seq x y z
N MET A 1 45.86 27.20 -23.03
CA MET A 1 45.63 25.77 -22.72
C MET A 1 44.23 25.63 -22.15
N HIS A 2 43.32 25.06 -22.95
CA HIS A 2 41.89 24.95 -22.67
C HIS A 2 41.62 23.63 -21.94
N MET A 3 41.15 23.68 -20.70
CA MET A 3 40.71 22.50 -19.95
C MET A 3 39.26 22.17 -20.32
N GLN A 4 39.00 20.96 -20.81
CA GLN A 4 37.65 20.41 -20.93
C GLN A 4 37.22 19.76 -19.60
N PRO A 5 35.97 19.94 -19.14
CA PRO A 5 35.44 19.17 -18.02
C PRO A 5 35.07 17.74 -18.47
N ARG A 6 35.39 16.76 -17.61
CA ARG A 6 35.14 15.34 -17.82
C ARG A 6 33.63 15.04 -17.79
N ARG A 7 33.18 14.29 -18.79
CA ARG A 7 31.79 13.79 -18.93
C ARG A 7 31.41 12.93 -17.72
N GLY A 8 30.40 13.37 -16.98
CA GLY A 8 29.79 12.58 -15.90
C GLY A 8 29.11 11.34 -16.46
N ILE A 9 29.37 10.19 -15.84
CA ILE A 9 28.69 8.94 -16.12
C ILE A 9 27.23 9.10 -15.68
N ALA A 10 26.31 9.12 -16.64
CA ALA A 10 24.89 9.09 -16.35
C ALA A 10 24.53 7.75 -15.72
N ALA A 11 24.19 7.76 -14.43
CA ALA A 11 23.55 6.63 -13.77
C ALA A 11 22.19 6.39 -14.46
N ARG A 12 22.12 5.34 -15.28
CA ARG A 12 20.86 4.88 -15.87
C ARG A 12 19.99 4.36 -14.73
N ARG A 13 19.03 5.17 -14.32
CA ARG A 13 17.99 4.79 -13.35
C ARG A 13 17.10 3.75 -14.00
N PHE A 14 17.28 2.49 -13.64
CA PHE A 14 16.32 1.44 -13.93
C PHE A 14 15.18 1.58 -12.91
N THR A 15 14.13 2.30 -13.28
CA THR A 15 12.85 2.20 -12.57
C THR A 15 12.21 0.88 -12.99
N LEU A 16 12.19 -0.11 -12.10
CA LEU A 16 11.38 -1.30 -12.28
C LEU A 16 9.92 -0.89 -11.96
N ALA A 17 9.19 -0.45 -12.98
CA ALA A 17 7.74 -0.35 -12.90
C ALA A 17 7.20 -1.79 -12.89
N ILE A 18 6.92 -2.33 -11.70
CA ILE A 18 6.16 -3.57 -11.59
C ILE A 18 4.74 -3.24 -12.02
N ALA A 19 4.36 -3.71 -13.21
CA ALA A 19 3.02 -3.55 -13.75
C ALA A 19 1.99 -4.20 -12.82
N PHE A 20 1.00 -3.42 -12.43
CA PHE A 20 -0.14 -3.84 -11.62
C PHE A 20 -1.03 -4.79 -12.42
N VAL A 21 -1.29 -5.98 -11.89
CA VAL A 21 -2.43 -6.80 -12.30
C VAL A 21 -3.61 -6.37 -11.43
N LEU A 22 -4.66 -5.80 -12.03
CA LEU A 22 -5.95 -5.64 -11.38
C LEU A 22 -6.52 -7.05 -11.09
N ALA A 23 -6.36 -7.53 -9.87
CA ALA A 23 -7.23 -8.58 -9.34
C ALA A 23 -8.37 -7.88 -8.61
N GLY A 24 -9.57 -8.00 -9.18
CA GLY A 24 -10.77 -7.37 -8.66
C GLY A 24 -11.07 -7.78 -7.23
N ALA A 25 -11.47 -6.80 -6.43
CA ALA A 25 -12.10 -7.04 -5.14
C ALA A 25 -13.31 -7.96 -5.32
N ALA A 26 -13.20 -9.21 -4.85
CA ALA A 26 -14.37 -10.02 -4.57
C ALA A 26 -14.70 -9.89 -3.08
N HIS A 27 -15.43 -8.84 -2.73
CA HIS A 27 -16.22 -8.82 -1.51
C HIS A 27 -17.36 -9.83 -1.73
N ALA A 28 -17.16 -11.08 -1.34
CA ALA A 28 -18.20 -12.09 -1.41
C ALA A 28 -19.35 -11.68 -0.47
N THR A 29 -20.43 -11.15 -1.04
CA THR A 29 -21.70 -10.97 -0.34
C THR A 29 -22.30 -12.33 -0.08
N ASP A 30 -22.20 -12.76 1.17
CA ASP A 30 -22.96 -13.87 1.73
C ASP A 30 -24.49 -13.63 1.59
N ARG A 31 -25.24 -14.67 1.20
CA ARG A 31 -26.67 -14.96 1.51
C ARG A 31 -27.30 -16.03 0.58
N PRO A 32 -28.34 -16.81 0.99
CA PRO A 32 -28.93 -16.99 2.31
C PRO A 32 -28.89 -18.45 2.82
N VAL A 33 -29.10 -18.59 4.14
CA VAL A 33 -29.27 -19.82 4.92
C VAL A 33 -30.24 -20.82 4.27
N ALA A 34 -29.73 -22.02 3.96
CA ALA A 34 -30.57 -23.21 3.77
C ALA A 34 -30.87 -23.85 5.14
N THR A 35 -32.12 -24.22 5.35
CA THR A 35 -32.69 -24.87 6.54
C THR A 35 -31.89 -26.10 7.02
N PRO A 36 -31.84 -26.41 8.32
CA PRO A 36 -31.06 -27.53 8.82
C PRO A 36 -31.78 -28.86 8.56
N ALA A 37 -31.26 -29.67 7.63
CA ALA A 37 -31.50 -31.11 7.64
C ALA A 37 -30.50 -31.75 8.60
N VAL A 38 -31.00 -32.35 9.68
CA VAL A 38 -30.18 -33.04 10.69
C VAL A 38 -29.74 -34.40 10.12
N ASP A 39 -28.51 -34.48 9.62
CA ASP A 39 -27.85 -35.75 9.29
C ASP A 39 -26.90 -36.16 10.42
N ARG A 40 -27.29 -37.18 11.19
CA ARG A 40 -26.58 -37.66 12.40
C ARG A 40 -25.60 -38.78 12.06
N GLY A 41 -24.58 -38.52 11.24
CA GLY A 41 -23.61 -39.60 10.94
C GLY A 41 -22.34 -39.26 10.18
N ALA A 42 -22.20 -38.08 9.56
CA ALA A 42 -20.96 -37.73 8.87
C ALA A 42 -19.93 -37.14 9.87
N PRO A 43 -18.64 -37.51 9.82
CA PRO A 43 -17.62 -36.75 10.53
C PRO A 43 -17.68 -35.31 10.03
N VAL A 44 -17.91 -34.37 10.95
CA VAL A 44 -17.95 -32.95 10.64
C VAL A 44 -16.55 -32.56 10.15
N ARG A 45 -16.37 -32.54 8.83
CA ARG A 45 -15.21 -31.87 8.23
C ARG A 45 -15.50 -30.39 8.36
N ILE A 46 -14.95 -29.75 9.40
CA ILE A 46 -14.89 -28.29 9.47
C ILE A 46 -13.93 -27.86 8.37
N VAL A 47 -14.42 -27.77 7.14
CA VAL A 47 -13.71 -27.06 6.08
C VAL A 47 -13.83 -25.59 6.45
N ARG A 48 -12.76 -25.01 6.98
CA ARG A 48 -12.68 -23.56 7.05
C ARG A 48 -12.63 -23.07 5.59
N THR A 49 -13.75 -22.62 5.05
CA THR A 49 -13.83 -21.96 3.73
C THR A 49 -13.74 -20.44 3.86
N SER A 50 -13.14 -19.89 4.91
CA SER A 50 -12.78 -18.47 4.91
C SER A 50 -11.62 -18.31 3.94
N GLY A 51 -11.87 -17.76 2.76
CA GLY A 51 -10.80 -17.29 1.89
C GLY A 51 -10.03 -16.16 2.58
N ASN A 52 -8.78 -15.95 2.16
CA ASN A 52 -7.92 -14.91 2.69
C ASN A 52 -8.58 -13.52 2.63
N GLN A 53 -8.52 -12.74 3.72
CA GLN A 53 -8.91 -11.34 3.72
C GLN A 53 -7.69 -10.46 3.44
N THR A 54 -7.80 -9.56 2.48
CA THR A 54 -6.67 -8.70 2.12
C THR A 54 -6.42 -7.61 3.16
N PRO A 55 -5.18 -7.06 3.25
CA PRO A 55 -4.86 -5.95 4.11
C PRO A 55 -5.77 -4.72 3.92
N GLN A 56 -6.21 -4.15 5.03
CA GLN A 56 -6.93 -2.88 5.13
C GLN A 56 -5.95 -1.75 5.45
N ILE A 57 -5.99 -0.68 4.66
CA ILE A 57 -5.00 0.41 4.73
C ILE A 57 -5.58 1.65 5.41
N ALA A 58 -4.86 2.16 6.40
CA ALA A 58 -5.02 3.50 6.94
C ALA A 58 -3.74 4.31 6.69
N ILE A 59 -3.90 5.52 6.15
CA ILE A 59 -2.82 6.46 5.87
C ILE A 59 -3.06 7.69 6.72
N TYR A 60 -2.02 8.24 7.35
CA TYR A 60 -2.02 9.50 8.10
C TYR A 60 -0.85 10.37 7.63
N PHE A 61 -1.00 11.69 7.76
CA PHE A 61 0.02 12.65 7.33
C PHE A 61 0.28 13.64 8.46
N ALA A 62 1.55 13.93 8.71
CA ALA A 62 1.99 15.14 9.37
C ALA A 62 2.88 15.91 8.39
N MET A 63 2.69 17.22 8.28
CA MET A 63 3.42 18.04 7.32
C MET A 63 4.20 19.14 8.02
N SER A 64 5.43 19.36 7.57
CA SER A 64 6.24 20.53 7.90
C SER A 64 6.88 21.06 6.63
N ASN A 65 6.41 22.23 6.17
CA ASN A 65 6.74 22.78 4.86
C ASN A 65 6.45 21.77 3.74
N TYR A 66 7.45 21.48 2.90
CA TYR A 66 7.35 20.50 1.82
C TYR A 66 7.58 19.05 2.26
N THR A 67 7.88 18.80 3.53
CA THR A 67 8.12 17.46 4.05
C THR A 67 6.85 16.89 4.67
N VAL A 68 6.47 15.70 4.24
CA VAL A 68 5.34 14.94 4.75
C VAL A 68 5.84 13.66 5.40
N ASP A 69 5.59 13.53 6.70
CA ASP A 69 5.68 12.26 7.40
C ASP A 69 4.39 11.47 7.15
N THR A 70 4.52 10.38 6.40
CA THR A 70 3.44 9.46 6.09
C THR A 70 3.47 8.29 7.06
N THR A 71 2.43 8.16 7.88
CA THR A 71 2.23 6.99 8.74
C THR A 71 1.22 6.05 8.08
N VAL A 72 1.57 4.79 7.92
CA VAL A 72 0.73 3.76 7.31
C VAL A 72 0.51 2.63 8.29
N TYR A 73 -0.74 2.16 8.38
CA TYR A 73 -1.11 0.89 8.98
C TYR A 73 -1.82 0.03 7.93
N ALA A 74 -1.31 -1.17 7.71
CA ALA A 74 -1.89 -2.22 6.88
C ALA A 74 -2.25 -3.38 7.81
N TYR A 75 -3.52 -3.45 8.18
CA TYR A 75 -4.05 -4.48 9.08
C TYR A 75 -4.70 -5.57 8.26
N ASP A 76 -4.27 -6.80 8.49
CA ASP A 76 -4.89 -7.98 7.91
C ASP A 76 -5.78 -8.66 8.99
N PRO A 77 -7.10 -8.80 8.75
CA PRO A 77 -8.02 -9.41 9.70
C PRO A 77 -7.80 -10.90 9.99
N ASP A 78 -7.31 -11.68 9.02
CA ASP A 78 -7.13 -13.13 9.16
C ASP A 78 -5.67 -13.58 9.01
N GLY A 79 -4.76 -12.65 8.72
CA GLY A 79 -3.33 -12.89 8.63
C GLY A 79 -2.45 -11.74 9.14
N GLN A 80 -1.31 -11.58 8.50
CA GLN A 80 -0.34 -10.52 8.74
C GLN A 80 0.11 -9.91 7.41
N THR A 81 0.10 -8.58 7.34
CA THR A 81 0.80 -7.88 6.26
C THR A 81 2.31 -8.09 6.40
N VAL A 82 2.94 -8.66 5.37
CA VAL A 82 4.38 -8.95 5.35
C VAL A 82 5.17 -7.87 4.61
N TYR A 83 4.51 -7.11 3.74
CA TYR A 83 5.19 -6.13 2.89
C TYR A 83 4.24 -5.04 2.39
N MET A 84 4.77 -3.84 2.16
CA MET A 84 4.04 -2.78 1.46
C MET A 84 4.95 -1.87 0.62
N VAL A 85 4.36 -1.26 -0.40
CA VAL A 85 4.95 -0.20 -1.22
C VAL A 85 4.12 1.06 -1.06
N ILE A 86 4.77 2.17 -0.74
CA ILE A 86 4.19 3.51 -0.67
C ILE A 86 4.64 4.26 -1.93
N ASP A 87 3.70 4.75 -2.73
CA ASP A 87 3.91 5.69 -3.83
C ASP A 87 3.50 7.09 -3.35
N PHE A 88 4.41 8.07 -3.45
CA PHE A 88 4.15 9.42 -2.94
C PHE A 88 3.38 10.32 -3.93
N GLY A 89 3.10 9.84 -5.14
CA GLY A 89 2.38 10.58 -6.17
C GLY A 89 3.23 11.57 -6.98
N ASP A 90 4.54 11.63 -6.72
CA ASP A 90 5.52 12.42 -7.48
C ASP A 90 6.52 11.55 -8.27
N GLY A 91 6.27 10.24 -8.31
CA GLY A 91 7.12 9.24 -8.94
C GLY A 91 8.18 8.63 -8.01
N ALA A 92 8.28 9.08 -6.76
CA ALA A 92 9.06 8.40 -5.73
C ALA A 92 8.25 7.31 -5.03
N THR A 93 8.93 6.24 -4.62
CA THR A 93 8.33 5.12 -3.89
C THR A 93 9.20 4.70 -2.70
N ALA A 94 8.59 4.12 -1.67
CA ALA A 94 9.26 3.46 -0.56
C ALA A 94 8.76 2.02 -0.39
N ASN A 95 9.69 1.10 -0.16
CA ASN A 95 9.40 -0.31 0.09
C ASN A 95 9.61 -0.60 1.58
N VAL A 96 8.59 -1.19 2.24
CA VAL A 96 8.60 -1.41 3.68
C VAL A 96 8.23 -2.85 3.99
N ALA A 97 8.98 -3.49 4.88
CA ALA A 97 8.61 -4.78 5.45
C ALA A 97 7.58 -4.61 6.58
N GLY A 98 6.64 -5.54 6.68
CA GLY A 98 5.59 -5.55 7.69
C GLY A 98 4.38 -4.65 7.38
N GLY A 99 3.47 -4.57 8.35
CA GLY A 99 2.18 -3.88 8.25
C GLY A 99 2.12 -2.47 8.83
N ALA A 100 3.23 -1.87 9.25
CA ALA A 100 3.23 -0.50 9.78
C ALA A 100 4.53 0.24 9.49
N ALA A 101 4.43 1.52 9.16
CA ALA A 101 5.60 2.35 8.85
C ALA A 101 5.32 3.83 9.12
N GLN A 102 6.38 4.57 9.41
CA GLN A 102 6.42 6.04 9.30
C GLN A 102 7.57 6.40 8.36
N VAL A 103 7.25 7.05 7.24
CA VAL A 103 8.22 7.41 6.19
C VAL A 103 8.11 8.90 5.88
N SER A 104 9.25 9.58 5.93
CA SER A 104 9.35 11.01 5.59
C SER A 104 9.68 11.19 4.12
N HIS A 105 8.96 12.08 3.43
CA HIS A 105 9.20 12.42 2.03
C HIS A 105 9.09 13.93 1.80
N THR A 106 9.99 14.50 1.02
CA THR A 106 10.00 15.94 0.70
C THR A 106 9.63 16.17 -0.76
N TYR A 107 8.56 16.91 -0.98
CA TYR A 107 8.09 17.26 -2.32
C TYR A 107 8.84 18.49 -2.87
N ALA A 108 9.12 18.48 -4.18
CA ALA A 108 9.88 19.55 -4.81
C ALA A 108 9.09 20.85 -5.04
N ALA A 109 7.76 20.76 -5.07
CA ALA A 109 6.88 21.86 -5.41
C ALA A 109 5.56 21.77 -4.60
N PRO A 110 4.84 22.87 -4.45
CA PRO A 110 3.50 22.81 -3.90
C PRO A 110 2.54 22.15 -4.89
N GLY A 111 1.56 21.42 -4.38
CA GLY A 111 0.63 20.65 -5.20
C GLY A 111 -0.22 19.66 -4.42
N THR A 112 -1.26 19.13 -5.07
CA THR A 112 -1.99 17.97 -4.56
C THR A 112 -1.26 16.71 -4.98
N TYR A 113 -0.87 15.89 -4.01
CA TYR A 113 -0.26 14.59 -4.24
C TYR A 113 -1.18 13.50 -3.73
N THR A 114 -1.33 12.41 -4.50
CA THR A 114 -2.10 11.24 -4.08
C THR A 114 -1.13 10.16 -3.64
N VAL A 115 -0.99 9.99 -2.33
CA VAL A 115 -0.16 8.92 -1.77
C VAL A 115 -0.95 7.63 -1.83
N SER A 116 -0.37 6.59 -2.42
CA SER A 116 -1.00 5.28 -2.59
C SER A 116 -0.15 4.20 -1.93
N VAL A 117 -0.80 3.19 -1.35
CA VAL A 117 -0.15 2.06 -0.69
C VAL A 117 -0.69 0.78 -1.28
N THR A 118 0.22 -0.13 -1.62
CA THR A 118 -0.09 -1.54 -1.93
C THR A 118 0.54 -2.41 -0.86
N ALA A 119 -0.23 -3.23 -0.16
CA ALA A 119 0.23 -4.13 0.88
C ALA A 119 -0.03 -5.59 0.50
N ILE A 120 0.84 -6.49 0.94
CA ILE A 120 0.77 -7.93 0.67
C ILE A 120 0.82 -8.66 2.02
N ASP A 121 -0.07 -9.62 2.21
CA ASP A 121 -0.10 -10.49 3.39
C ASP A 121 0.67 -11.82 3.23
N ASN A 122 0.73 -12.60 4.30
CA ASN A 122 1.42 -13.89 4.34
C ASN A 122 0.72 -15.00 3.51
N ASP A 123 -0.51 -14.77 3.07
CA ASP A 123 -1.32 -15.66 2.25
C ASP A 123 -1.50 -15.11 0.81
N SER A 124 -0.61 -14.18 0.42
CA SER A 124 -0.52 -13.56 -0.90
C SER A 124 -1.74 -12.70 -1.30
N GLY A 125 -2.58 -12.30 -0.36
CA GLY A 125 -3.61 -11.27 -0.59
C GLY A 125 -2.98 -9.89 -0.73
N VAL A 126 -3.65 -9.04 -1.52
CA VAL A 126 -3.16 -7.71 -1.86
C VAL A 126 -4.20 -6.66 -1.48
N GLY A 127 -3.82 -5.78 -0.58
CA GLY A 127 -4.62 -4.63 -0.17
C GLY A 127 -4.16 -3.34 -0.83
N PHE A 128 -5.08 -2.42 -1.10
CA PHE A 128 -4.78 -1.10 -1.65
C PHE A 128 -5.48 0.00 -0.85
N GLY A 129 -4.80 1.14 -0.69
CA GLY A 129 -5.42 2.36 -0.16
C GLY A 129 -4.70 3.60 -0.67
N SER A 130 -5.41 4.71 -0.75
CA SER A 130 -4.83 5.99 -1.19
C SER A 130 -5.42 7.16 -0.41
N ARG A 131 -4.64 8.22 -0.24
CA ARG A 131 -5.11 9.47 0.37
C ARG A 131 -4.37 10.65 -0.23
N SER A 132 -5.11 11.69 -0.61
CA SER A 132 -4.51 12.90 -1.16
C SER A 132 -4.13 13.89 -0.07
N ILE A 133 -3.06 14.65 -0.32
CA ILE A 133 -2.60 15.75 0.52
C ILE A 133 -2.24 16.95 -0.35
N TRP A 134 -2.66 18.14 0.06
CA TRP A 134 -2.14 19.38 -0.49
C TRP A 134 -0.86 19.73 0.24
N VAL A 135 0.24 19.79 -0.49
CA VAL A 135 1.54 20.27 0.00
C VAL A 135 1.69 21.73 -0.36
N SER A 136 1.84 22.57 0.65
CA SER A 136 2.22 23.97 0.49
C SER A 136 3.56 24.18 1.17
N GLY A 137 4.48 24.85 0.47
CA GLY A 137 5.62 25.46 1.17
C GLY A 137 5.07 26.34 2.27
N GLY A 138 5.63 26.23 3.47
CA GLY A 138 5.01 26.76 4.69
C GLY A 138 4.59 28.21 4.53
N ASP A 139 3.29 28.43 4.34
CA ASP A 139 2.61 29.59 4.86
C ASP A 139 1.81 29.06 6.05
N SER A 140 2.36 29.33 7.23
CA SER A 140 1.78 29.02 8.53
C SER A 140 0.33 29.50 8.61
N ILE A 141 -0.56 28.64 9.12
CA ILE A 141 -1.86 29.08 9.66
C ILE A 141 -1.66 29.97 10.90
#